data_AF-A0A1S2QBQ4-F1
#
_entry.id   AF-A0A1S2QBQ4-F1
#
_cell.length_a   1.000
_cell.length_b   1.000
_cell.length_c   1.000
_cell.angle_alpha   90.00
_cell.angle_beta   90.00
_cell.angle_gamma   90.00
#
_symmetry.space_group_name_H-M   'P 1'
#
loop_
_entity.id
_entity.type
_entity.pdbx_description
1 polymer ?
#
loop_
_entity_poly.entity_id
_entity_poly.type
_entity_poly.pdbx_seq_one_letter_code
_entity_poly.pdbx_strand_id
1 'polypeptide(L)'
;MNAPVPPAEALRRSLAELLDGLPPRQATAAVDRLIANYRGDTPTSAPILRDRADVAAYAAYRMPATFEAVRSALAAFADAAPDWTPDSHVDVGGGTGAATWAVTATWPGGREVTVLDWAEPALALGRELAAANPALRGARWQRARIGADLTLEDTDLVTVSYVLNELAEPDRAALVDAVAAAAQAVVIVEAGTPAGYARVIEARDRLVRAGLRVVAPCPHSAACPIEPGRDWCHFSARVSRSSLHRQVKGGTLPYEDEKFSYVAATRLPARPAPARIVRRPQIRKGQVLLDLCETDERLARTTVTKRHGDLYKAARDAEWGDPWPPPEADA
;
A
#
# COMPACT_ATOMS: atom_id res chain seq x y z
N MET A 1 -3.12 -23.55 23.74
CA MET A 1 -3.30 -22.12 23.40
C MET A 1 -3.45 -22.03 21.91
N ASN A 2 -4.60 -21.57 21.41
CA ASN A 2 -4.78 -21.37 19.97
C ASN A 2 -3.84 -20.26 19.51
N ALA A 3 -3.14 -20.47 18.39
CA ALA A 3 -2.32 -19.43 17.79
C ALA A 3 -3.17 -18.17 17.53
N PRO A 4 -2.61 -16.96 17.71
CA PRO A 4 -3.34 -15.74 17.41
C PRO A 4 -3.74 -15.72 15.93
N VAL A 5 -4.97 -15.32 15.64
CA VAL A 5 -5.48 -15.26 14.26
C VAL A 5 -4.67 -14.24 13.45
N PRO A 6 -4.21 -14.55 12.23
CA PRO A 6 -3.44 -13.61 11.41
C PRO A 6 -4.19 -12.28 11.19
N PRO A 7 -3.51 -11.12 11.21
CA PRO A 7 -4.17 -9.81 11.06
C PRO A 7 -5.05 -9.69 9.80
N ALA A 8 -4.64 -10.28 8.68
CA ALA A 8 -5.43 -10.29 7.43
C ALA A 8 -6.75 -11.05 7.56
N GLU A 9 -6.77 -12.13 8.35
CA GLU A 9 -7.99 -12.91 8.60
C GLU A 9 -8.88 -12.22 9.64
N ALA A 10 -8.28 -11.68 10.70
CA ALA A 10 -9.00 -10.87 11.68
C ALA A 10 -9.68 -9.66 11.02
N LEU A 11 -8.97 -8.92 10.16
CA LEU A 11 -9.54 -7.79 9.43
C LEU A 11 -10.73 -8.20 8.55
N ARG A 12 -10.57 -9.27 7.74
CA ARG A 12 -11.64 -9.77 6.89
C ARG A 12 -12.88 -10.17 7.69
N ARG A 13 -12.69 -10.78 8.85
CA ARG A 13 -13.77 -11.15 9.75
C ARG A 13 -14.46 -9.93 10.35
N SER A 14 -13.70 -8.97 10.89
CA SER A 14 -14.24 -7.71 11.44
C SER A 14 -15.05 -6.93 10.41
N LEU A 15 -14.60 -6.88 9.15
CA LEU A 15 -15.34 -6.24 8.07
C LEU A 15 -16.63 -7.00 7.70
N ALA A 16 -16.62 -8.32 7.75
CA ALA A 16 -17.83 -9.12 7.50
C ALA A 16 -18.87 -8.91 8.63
N GLU A 17 -18.45 -8.99 9.89
CA GLU A 17 -19.30 -8.76 11.06
C GLU A 17 -19.88 -7.34 11.07
N LEU A 18 -19.09 -6.34 10.70
CA LEU A 18 -19.55 -4.96 10.58
C LEU A 18 -20.70 -4.81 9.58
N LEU A 19 -20.62 -5.48 8.44
CA LEU A 19 -21.64 -5.43 7.39
C LEU A 19 -22.90 -6.19 7.78
N ASP A 20 -22.74 -7.38 8.38
CA ASP A 20 -23.86 -8.20 8.86
C ASP A 20 -24.66 -7.49 9.96
N GLY A 21 -24.00 -6.59 10.72
CA GLY A 21 -24.64 -5.75 11.72
C GLY A 21 -25.46 -4.57 11.18
N LEU A 22 -25.41 -4.27 9.88
CA LEU A 22 -26.17 -3.15 9.29
C LEU A 22 -27.60 -3.58 8.88
N PRO A 23 -28.60 -2.68 8.99
CA PRO A 23 -29.91 -2.94 8.42
C PRO A 23 -29.81 -3.19 6.90
N PRO A 24 -30.42 -4.27 6.34
CA PRO A 24 -30.21 -4.67 4.95
C PRO A 24 -30.45 -3.53 3.94
N ARG A 25 -31.49 -2.72 4.15
CA ARG A 25 -31.81 -1.57 3.27
C ARG A 25 -30.73 -0.48 3.29
N GLN A 26 -30.08 -0.26 4.43
CA GLN A 26 -29.00 0.73 4.56
C GLN A 26 -27.70 0.21 3.94
N ALA A 27 -27.37 -1.06 4.15
CA ALA A 27 -26.22 -1.70 3.52
C ALA A 27 -26.33 -1.66 1.99
N THR A 28 -27.48 -2.04 1.43
CA THR A 28 -27.73 -1.97 -0.03
C THR A 28 -27.62 -0.54 -0.54
N ALA A 29 -28.27 0.42 0.12
CA ALA A 29 -28.23 1.82 -0.33
C ALA A 29 -26.82 2.45 -0.27
N ALA A 30 -26.02 2.10 0.74
CA ALA A 30 -24.63 2.54 0.86
C ALA A 30 -23.75 1.93 -0.24
N VAL A 31 -23.95 0.63 -0.53
CA VAL A 31 -23.29 -0.06 -1.64
C VAL A 31 -23.65 0.56 -2.98
N ASP A 32 -24.93 0.82 -3.26
CA ASP A 32 -25.39 1.40 -4.52
C ASP A 32 -24.80 2.80 -4.74
N ARG A 33 -24.74 3.62 -3.68
CA ARG A 33 -24.08 4.94 -3.72
C ARG A 33 -22.59 4.81 -4.01
N LEU A 34 -21.91 3.86 -3.37
CA LEU A 34 -20.49 3.62 -3.60
C LEU A 34 -20.23 3.20 -5.06
N ILE A 35 -21.07 2.33 -5.62
CA ILE A 35 -20.98 1.90 -7.03
C ILE A 35 -21.17 3.08 -7.98
N ALA A 36 -22.18 3.93 -7.73
CA ALA A 36 -22.46 5.08 -8.58
C ALA A 36 -21.30 6.08 -8.60
N ASN A 37 -20.67 6.33 -7.45
CA ASN A 37 -19.54 7.24 -7.33
C ASN A 37 -18.25 6.68 -7.96
N TYR A 38 -18.03 5.36 -7.93
CA TYR A 38 -16.84 4.73 -8.55
C TYR A 38 -17.00 4.45 -10.05
N ARG A 39 -18.22 4.48 -10.60
CA ARG A 39 -18.49 4.26 -12.04
C ARG A 39 -18.75 5.54 -12.84
N GLY A 40 -18.90 6.70 -12.20
CA GLY A 40 -19.15 7.98 -12.87
C GLY A 40 -18.10 9.05 -12.56
N ASP A 41 -17.87 9.97 -13.50
CA ASP A 41 -17.07 11.19 -13.32
C ASP A 41 -17.83 12.25 -12.50
N THR A 42 -18.33 11.89 -11.31
CA THR A 42 -19.13 12.84 -10.51
C THR A 42 -18.22 13.73 -9.68
N PRO A 43 -18.24 15.06 -9.84
CA PRO A 43 -17.50 15.99 -8.98
C PRO A 43 -18.05 15.88 -7.55
N THR A 44 -17.21 15.46 -6.61
CA THR A 44 -17.59 15.24 -5.21
C THR A 44 -17.71 16.57 -4.45
N SER A 45 -18.87 17.21 -4.53
CA SER A 45 -19.25 18.35 -3.68
C SER A 45 -19.97 17.96 -2.38
N ALA A 46 -20.26 16.67 -2.18
CA ALA A 46 -20.83 16.13 -0.94
C ALA A 46 -19.82 15.18 -0.23
N PRO A 47 -19.77 15.17 1.11
CA PRO A 47 -18.91 14.23 1.84
C PRO A 47 -19.27 12.80 1.44
N ILE A 48 -18.28 11.99 1.05
CA ILE A 48 -18.49 10.58 0.69
C ILE A 48 -18.90 9.74 1.93
N LEU A 49 -18.47 10.19 3.11
CA LEU A 49 -18.59 9.48 4.39
C LEU A 49 -19.52 10.25 5.35
N ARG A 50 -20.84 10.11 5.16
CA ARG A 50 -21.84 10.91 5.90
C ARG A 50 -22.40 10.22 7.13
N ASP A 51 -22.57 8.91 7.05
CA ASP A 51 -23.16 8.08 8.10
C ASP A 51 -22.39 6.76 8.25
N ARG A 52 -22.71 6.00 9.31
CA ARG A 52 -22.03 4.73 9.62
C ARG A 52 -22.12 3.72 8.49
N ALA A 53 -23.24 3.68 7.75
CA ALA A 53 -23.44 2.72 6.67
C ALA A 53 -22.55 3.07 5.47
N ASP A 54 -22.43 4.35 5.12
CA ASP A 54 -21.51 4.83 4.06
C ASP A 54 -20.05 4.48 4.40
N VAL A 55 -19.61 4.70 5.64
CA VAL A 55 -18.23 4.36 6.07
C VAL A 55 -17.99 2.85 6.09
N ALA A 56 -18.94 2.07 6.60
CA ALA A 56 -18.82 0.62 6.64
C ALA A 56 -18.76 0.00 5.24
N ALA A 57 -19.60 0.48 4.31
CA ALA A 57 -19.56 0.05 2.91
C ALA A 57 -18.23 0.43 2.24
N TYR A 58 -17.75 1.66 2.47
CA TYR A 58 -16.43 2.10 1.99
C TYR A 58 -15.30 1.23 2.55
N ALA A 59 -15.28 0.98 3.86
CA ALA A 59 -14.26 0.18 4.53
C ALA A 59 -14.24 -1.25 3.97
N ALA A 60 -15.41 -1.88 3.89
CA ALA A 60 -15.51 -3.22 3.31
C ALA A 60 -15.03 -3.29 1.87
N TYR A 61 -15.23 -2.22 1.09
CA TYR A 61 -14.87 -2.13 -0.33
C TYR A 61 -13.40 -1.79 -0.61
N ARG A 62 -12.81 -0.86 0.16
CA ARG A 62 -11.44 -0.35 -0.07
C ARG A 62 -10.41 -0.92 0.86
N MET A 63 -10.74 -1.14 2.13
CA MET A 63 -9.77 -1.49 3.16
C MET A 63 -8.99 -2.78 2.84
N PRO A 64 -9.60 -3.86 2.29
CA PRO A 64 -8.85 -5.05 1.89
C PRO A 64 -7.84 -4.79 0.75
N ALA A 65 -8.20 -3.93 -0.20
CA ALA A 65 -7.31 -3.59 -1.31
C ALA A 65 -6.14 -2.72 -0.85
N THR A 66 -6.43 -1.70 -0.04
CA THR A 66 -5.40 -0.85 0.58
C THR A 66 -4.47 -1.68 1.48
N PHE A 67 -5.02 -2.60 2.28
CA PHE A 67 -4.25 -3.52 3.12
C PHE A 67 -3.25 -4.32 2.28
N GLU A 68 -3.67 -4.98 1.20
CA GLU A 68 -2.75 -5.82 0.40
C GLU A 68 -1.71 -4.99 -0.35
N ALA A 69 -2.07 -3.82 -0.87
CA ALA A 69 -1.12 -2.92 -1.54
C ALA A 69 -0.04 -2.40 -0.56
N VAL A 70 -0.46 -1.92 0.61
CA VAL A 70 0.47 -1.44 1.64
C VAL A 70 1.31 -2.60 2.19
N ARG A 71 0.70 -3.77 2.46
CA ARG A 71 1.43 -4.96 2.92
C ARG A 71 2.49 -5.40 1.92
N SER A 72 2.21 -5.33 0.62
CA SER A 72 3.20 -5.64 -0.43
C SER A 72 4.38 -4.67 -0.40
N ALA A 73 4.12 -3.35 -0.26
CA ALA A 73 5.17 -2.35 -0.15
C ALA A 73 6.02 -2.52 1.14
N LEU A 74 5.36 -2.81 2.26
CA LEU A 74 6.01 -3.03 3.56
C LEU A 74 6.83 -4.33 3.58
N ALA A 75 6.36 -5.40 2.95
CA ALA A 75 7.13 -6.64 2.82
C ALA A 75 8.43 -6.38 2.03
N ALA A 76 8.35 -5.69 0.89
CA ALA A 76 9.54 -5.31 0.13
C ALA A 76 10.50 -4.41 0.91
N PHE A 77 9.98 -3.55 1.79
CA PHE A 77 10.79 -2.77 2.72
C PHE A 77 11.48 -3.67 3.76
N ALA A 78 10.72 -4.56 4.40
CA ALA A 78 11.23 -5.46 5.43
C ALA A 78 12.31 -6.41 4.88
N ASP A 79 12.15 -6.89 3.65
CA ASP A 79 13.18 -7.69 2.96
C ASP A 79 14.47 -6.90 2.75
N ALA A 80 14.36 -5.59 2.48
CA ALA A 80 15.52 -4.73 2.33
C ALA A 80 16.15 -4.33 3.67
N ALA A 81 15.41 -4.38 4.78
CA ALA A 81 15.87 -4.02 6.12
C ALA A 81 15.46 -5.10 7.15
N PRO A 82 15.99 -6.33 7.04
CA PRO A 82 15.49 -7.49 7.79
C PRO A 82 15.73 -7.39 9.30
N ASP A 83 16.75 -6.62 9.70
CA ASP A 83 17.14 -6.46 11.11
C ASP A 83 16.40 -5.31 11.81
N TRP A 84 15.42 -4.69 11.16
CA TRP A 84 14.69 -3.54 11.69
C TRP A 84 13.18 -3.79 11.81
N THR A 85 12.63 -3.29 12.92
CA THR A 85 11.19 -3.24 13.18
C THR A 85 10.84 -1.89 13.78
N PRO A 86 9.72 -1.24 13.40
CA PRO A 86 9.34 0.05 13.96
C PRO A 86 8.73 -0.09 15.37
N ASP A 87 9.23 0.70 16.32
CA ASP A 87 8.66 0.85 17.67
C ASP A 87 7.52 1.88 17.70
N SER A 88 7.49 2.77 16.70
CA SER A 88 6.44 3.78 16.49
C SER A 88 5.99 3.89 15.03
N HIS A 89 4.69 4.15 14.82
CA HIS A 89 4.06 4.24 13.50
C HIS A 89 3.03 5.38 13.47
N VAL A 90 3.14 6.26 12.47
CA VAL A 90 2.12 7.24 12.13
C VAL A 90 1.53 6.94 10.74
N ASP A 91 0.21 6.82 10.65
CA ASP A 91 -0.54 6.64 9.40
C ASP A 91 -1.26 7.93 9.02
N VAL A 92 -0.72 8.66 8.04
CA VAL A 92 -1.25 9.95 7.59
C VAL A 92 -2.23 9.76 6.45
N GLY A 93 -3.46 10.25 6.63
CA GLY A 93 -4.57 9.93 5.75
C GLY A 93 -5.04 8.49 5.93
N GLY A 94 -4.90 7.95 7.13
CA GLY A 94 -5.10 6.53 7.38
C GLY A 94 -6.55 6.08 7.30
N GLY A 95 -7.51 7.00 7.35
CA GLY A 95 -8.95 6.71 7.27
C GLY A 95 -9.38 5.67 8.30
N THR A 96 -9.82 4.50 7.81
CA THR A 96 -10.22 3.35 8.63
C THR A 96 -9.04 2.49 9.11
N GLY A 97 -7.81 2.90 8.82
CA GLY A 97 -6.56 2.34 9.32
C GLY A 97 -6.02 1.14 8.55
N ALA A 98 -6.32 0.98 7.26
CA ALA A 98 -5.85 -0.18 6.48
C ALA A 98 -4.34 -0.42 6.57
N ALA A 99 -3.55 0.67 6.55
CA ALA A 99 -2.10 0.58 6.64
C ALA A 99 -1.63 0.12 8.03
N THR A 100 -2.29 0.54 9.12
CA THR A 100 -1.96 0.05 10.49
C THR A 100 -2.10 -1.47 10.62
N TRP A 101 -3.11 -2.06 9.96
CA TRP A 101 -3.27 -3.52 9.89
C TRP A 101 -2.14 -4.16 9.07
N ALA A 102 -1.75 -3.55 7.96
CA ALA A 102 -0.65 -4.03 7.11
C ALA A 102 0.72 -3.97 7.83
N VAL A 103 0.97 -2.91 8.60
CA VAL A 103 2.16 -2.77 9.46
C VAL A 103 2.17 -3.87 10.53
N THR A 104 1.03 -4.15 11.16
CA THR A 104 0.90 -5.24 12.14
C THR A 104 1.08 -6.63 11.53
N ALA A 105 0.70 -6.81 10.27
CA ALA A 105 0.91 -8.06 9.53
C ALA A 105 2.38 -8.25 9.11
N THR A 106 3.10 -7.16 8.85
CA THR A 106 4.51 -7.18 8.44
C THR A 106 5.44 -7.36 9.64
N TRP A 107 5.19 -6.60 10.70
CA TRP A 107 5.92 -6.70 11.97
C TRP A 107 4.92 -7.04 13.07
N PRO A 108 4.88 -8.31 13.54
CA PRO A 108 4.07 -8.69 14.69
C PRO A 108 4.58 -7.99 15.97
N GLY A 109 3.68 -7.73 16.92
CA GLY A 109 4.01 -7.09 18.20
C GLY A 109 3.30 -5.75 18.39
N GLY A 110 3.32 -5.27 19.63
CA GLY A 110 2.78 -3.95 19.99
C GLY A 110 3.78 -2.85 19.63
N ARG A 111 3.26 -1.70 19.20
CA ARG A 111 4.02 -0.48 18.91
C ARG A 111 3.15 0.73 19.17
N GLU A 112 3.75 1.91 19.31
CA GLU A 112 2.96 3.13 19.33
C GLU A 112 2.36 3.39 17.95
N VAL A 113 1.04 3.53 17.85
CA VAL A 113 0.35 3.78 16.58
C VAL A 113 -0.48 5.05 16.69
N THR A 114 -0.32 5.97 15.75
CA THR A 114 -1.19 7.13 15.57
C THR A 114 -1.76 7.17 14.16
N VAL A 115 -3.08 7.27 14.04
CA VAL A 115 -3.79 7.45 12.77
C VAL A 115 -4.29 8.89 12.70
N LEU A 116 -3.90 9.60 11.64
CA LEU A 116 -4.29 10.97 11.37
C LEU A 116 -5.21 11.00 10.14
N ASP A 117 -6.41 11.55 10.29
CA ASP A 117 -7.33 11.74 9.16
C ASP A 117 -8.26 12.95 9.40
N TRP A 118 -8.82 13.52 8.34
CA TRP A 118 -9.77 14.62 8.45
C TRP A 118 -11.20 14.15 8.74
N ALA A 119 -11.52 12.90 8.36
CA ALA A 119 -12.84 12.30 8.42
C ALA A 119 -13.08 11.54 9.73
N GLU A 120 -13.67 12.22 10.72
CA GLU A 120 -14.04 11.63 12.01
C GLU A 120 -14.84 10.31 11.89
N PRO A 121 -15.81 10.15 10.96
CA PRO A 121 -16.52 8.88 10.82
C PRO A 121 -15.60 7.70 10.43
N ALA A 122 -14.55 7.94 9.64
CA ALA A 122 -13.57 6.92 9.28
C ALA A 122 -12.69 6.53 10.48
N LEU A 123 -12.23 7.53 11.25
CA LEU A 123 -11.44 7.32 12.47
C LEU A 123 -12.23 6.54 13.52
N ALA A 124 -13.50 6.88 13.73
CA ALA A 124 -14.37 6.19 14.67
C ALA A 124 -14.55 4.71 14.30
N LEU A 125 -14.78 4.42 13.01
CA LEU A 125 -14.89 3.03 12.54
C LEU A 125 -13.55 2.29 12.62
N GLY A 126 -12.45 2.93 12.24
CA GLY A 126 -11.12 2.34 12.33
C GLY A 126 -10.76 1.94 13.76
N ARG A 127 -11.08 2.78 14.75
CA ARG A 127 -10.92 2.48 16.17
C ARG A 127 -11.73 1.26 16.61
N GLU A 128 -12.96 1.13 16.14
CA GLU A 128 -13.82 -0.03 16.41
C GLU A 128 -13.21 -1.30 15.82
N LEU A 129 -12.81 -1.28 14.55
CA LEU A 129 -12.18 -2.43 13.88
C LEU A 129 -10.88 -2.84 14.60
N ALA A 130 -10.04 -1.86 14.92
CA ALA A 130 -8.76 -2.09 15.59
C ALA A 130 -8.88 -2.76 16.96
N ALA A 131 -10.02 -2.63 17.66
CA ALA A 131 -10.25 -3.31 18.93
C ALA A 131 -10.18 -4.85 18.82
N ALA A 132 -10.44 -5.41 17.63
CA ALA A 132 -10.31 -6.84 17.35
C ALA A 132 -8.84 -7.31 17.24
N ASN A 133 -7.88 -6.40 17.16
CA ASN A 133 -6.46 -6.69 17.08
C ASN A 133 -5.73 -6.21 18.36
N PRO A 134 -5.20 -7.13 19.20
CA PRO A 134 -4.52 -6.76 20.43
C PRO A 134 -3.36 -5.76 20.25
N ALA A 135 -2.64 -5.81 19.13
CA ALA A 135 -1.52 -4.91 18.85
C ALA A 135 -1.98 -3.47 18.52
N LEU A 136 -3.23 -3.29 18.11
CA LEU A 136 -3.80 -1.98 17.76
C LEU A 136 -4.71 -1.40 18.84
N ARG A 137 -4.90 -2.10 19.97
CA ARG A 137 -5.79 -1.64 21.05
C ARG A 137 -5.39 -0.29 21.63
N GLY A 138 -4.08 0.00 21.65
CA GLY A 138 -3.52 1.28 22.11
C GLY A 138 -3.40 2.35 21.03
N ALA A 139 -3.87 2.09 19.80
CA ALA A 139 -3.74 3.05 18.71
C ALA A 139 -4.51 4.34 19.01
N ARG A 140 -3.84 5.47 18.76
CA ARG A 140 -4.43 6.81 18.85
C ARG A 140 -5.06 7.16 17.51
N TRP A 141 -6.30 7.63 17.53
CA TRP A 141 -7.04 8.04 16.33
C TRP A 141 -7.39 9.50 16.47
N GLN A 142 -6.77 10.35 15.68
CA GLN A 142 -6.80 11.80 15.85
C GLN A 142 -7.24 12.49 14.58
N ARG A 143 -8.17 13.43 14.74
CA ARG A 143 -8.62 14.26 13.64
C ARG A 143 -7.58 15.32 13.35
N ALA A 144 -7.07 15.35 12.11
CA ALA A 144 -6.08 16.32 11.66
C ALA A 144 -6.39 16.78 10.23
N ARG A 145 -6.08 18.05 9.94
CA ARG A 145 -6.07 18.54 8.56
C ARG A 145 -4.72 18.15 7.95
N ILE A 146 -4.76 17.43 6.85
CA ILE A 146 -3.57 17.00 6.12
C ILE A 146 -3.24 18.07 5.09
N GLY A 147 -2.01 18.58 5.10
CA GLY A 147 -1.55 19.65 4.21
C GLY A 147 -0.37 20.41 4.81
N ALA A 148 -0.18 21.65 4.36
CA ALA A 148 1.00 22.46 4.73
C ALA A 148 1.21 22.71 6.23
N ASP A 149 0.13 22.75 7.01
CA ASP A 149 0.19 23.03 8.46
C ASP A 149 0.34 21.76 9.32
N LEU A 150 0.44 20.58 8.71
CA LEU A 150 0.58 19.33 9.44
C LEU A 150 1.97 19.27 10.09
N THR A 151 1.99 19.17 11.42
CA THR A 151 3.20 18.91 12.20
C THR A 151 3.16 17.48 12.70
N LEU A 152 4.31 16.81 12.66
CA LEU A 152 4.48 15.43 13.09
C LEU A 152 5.59 15.37 14.13
N GLU A 153 5.34 14.60 15.19
CA GLU A 153 6.37 14.20 16.14
C GLU A 153 7.30 13.16 15.49
N ASP A 154 8.53 13.05 16.00
CA ASP A 154 9.49 12.06 15.52
C ASP A 154 8.92 10.63 15.67
N THR A 155 9.08 9.82 14.63
CA THR A 155 8.53 8.45 14.57
C THR A 155 9.42 7.54 13.73
N ASP A 156 9.35 6.23 13.94
CA ASP A 156 10.15 5.28 13.19
C ASP A 156 9.59 5.07 11.79
N LEU A 157 8.27 4.87 11.66
CA LEU A 157 7.59 4.62 10.40
C LEU A 157 6.47 5.62 10.16
N VAL A 158 6.44 6.20 8.96
CA VAL A 158 5.25 6.87 8.42
C VAL A 158 4.69 6.12 7.22
N THR A 159 3.39 5.88 7.21
CA THR A 159 2.65 5.44 6.02
C THR A 159 1.78 6.58 5.48
N VAL A 160 1.75 6.72 4.15
CA VAL A 160 0.88 7.63 3.42
C VAL A 160 0.24 6.84 2.28
N SER A 161 -1.05 6.50 2.38
CA SER A 161 -1.70 5.62 1.39
C SER A 161 -2.98 6.21 0.82
N TYR A 162 -3.04 6.38 -0.51
CA TYR A 162 -4.21 6.86 -1.26
C TYR A 162 -4.77 8.21 -0.77
N VAL A 163 -3.90 9.10 -0.31
CA VAL A 163 -4.28 10.45 0.17
C VAL A 163 -3.64 11.55 -0.67
N LEU A 164 -2.52 11.30 -1.37
CA LEU A 164 -1.89 12.35 -2.17
C LEU A 164 -2.81 12.78 -3.32
N ASN A 165 -3.60 11.87 -3.88
CA ASN A 165 -4.61 12.19 -4.89
C ASN A 165 -5.72 13.14 -4.41
N GLU A 166 -5.90 13.31 -3.11
CA GLU A 166 -6.93 14.18 -2.52
C GLU A 166 -6.41 15.59 -2.25
N LEU A 167 -5.10 15.80 -2.35
CA LEU A 167 -4.43 17.05 -2.00
C LEU A 167 -4.04 17.85 -3.24
N ALA A 168 -4.11 19.18 -3.11
CA ALA A 168 -3.52 20.10 -4.07
C ALA A 168 -2.00 19.94 -4.11
N GLU A 169 -1.35 20.32 -5.21
CA GLU A 169 0.09 20.14 -5.40
C GLU A 169 0.96 20.75 -4.29
N PRO A 170 0.70 21.98 -3.81
CA PRO A 170 1.47 22.54 -2.70
C PRO A 170 1.29 21.77 -1.38
N ASP A 171 0.08 21.27 -1.12
CA ASP A 171 -0.21 20.48 0.08
C ASP A 171 0.42 19.09 0.03
N ARG A 172 0.46 18.45 -1.15
CA ARG A 172 1.20 17.19 -1.37
C ARG A 172 2.68 17.39 -1.08
N ALA A 173 3.26 18.44 -1.65
CA ALA A 173 4.65 18.80 -1.49
C ALA A 173 5.02 18.96 -0.01
N ALA A 174 4.26 19.80 0.70
CA ALA A 174 4.50 20.08 2.11
C ALA A 174 4.30 18.85 2.99
N LEU A 175 3.29 18.01 2.71
CA LEU A 175 3.10 16.75 3.42
C LEU A 175 4.30 15.82 3.25
N VAL A 176 4.80 15.63 2.02
CA VAL A 176 5.94 14.75 1.78
C VAL A 176 7.19 15.27 2.51
N ASP A 177 7.41 16.58 2.50
CA ASP A 177 8.53 17.19 3.20
C ASP A 177 8.40 17.01 4.73
N ALA A 178 7.19 17.14 5.29
CA ALA A 178 6.92 16.93 6.71
C ALA A 178 7.14 15.46 7.15
N VAL A 179 6.62 14.48 6.40
CA VAL A 179 6.85 13.06 6.72
C VAL A 179 8.32 12.68 6.54
N ALA A 180 9.02 13.28 5.57
CA ALA A 180 10.44 13.07 5.38
C ALA A 180 11.26 13.59 6.56
N ALA A 181 10.85 14.70 7.18
CA ALA A 181 11.54 15.28 8.34
C ALA A 181 11.35 14.44 9.61
N ALA A 182 10.13 13.95 9.86
CA ALA A 182 9.77 13.31 11.13
C ALA A 182 10.12 11.81 11.21
N ALA A 183 10.32 11.11 10.08
CA ALA A 183 10.36 9.65 10.06
C ALA A 183 11.75 9.05 9.82
N GLN A 184 12.07 7.91 10.45
CA GLN A 184 13.24 7.10 10.03
C GLN A 184 12.98 6.34 8.72
N ALA A 185 11.75 5.90 8.49
CA ALA A 185 11.27 5.20 7.31
C ALA A 185 9.92 5.76 6.84
N VAL A 186 9.75 5.88 5.53
CA VAL A 186 8.51 6.37 4.90
C VAL A 186 8.07 5.39 3.82
N VAL A 187 6.80 5.00 3.84
CA VAL A 187 6.17 4.21 2.78
C VAL A 187 4.96 4.96 2.24
N ILE A 188 5.00 5.28 0.94
CA ILE A 188 3.95 6.00 0.23
C ILE A 188 3.36 5.09 -0.83
N VAL A 189 2.04 4.92 -0.84
CA VAL A 189 1.30 4.08 -1.80
C VAL A 189 0.18 4.89 -2.46
N GLU A 190 0.08 4.82 -3.78
CA GLU A 190 -0.98 5.45 -4.58
C GLU A 190 -1.55 4.45 -5.60
N ALA A 191 -2.67 4.81 -6.22
CA ALA A 191 -3.26 3.99 -7.28
C ALA A 191 -2.28 3.77 -8.44
N GLY A 192 -2.26 2.55 -9.00
CA GLY A 192 -1.36 2.12 -10.08
C GLY A 192 -1.78 2.66 -11.45
N THR A 193 -2.05 3.96 -11.51
CA THR A 193 -2.43 4.74 -12.71
C THR A 193 -1.27 5.67 -13.09
N PRO A 194 -1.26 6.23 -14.31
CA PRO A 194 -0.26 7.23 -14.69
C PRO A 194 -0.19 8.42 -13.71
N ALA A 195 -1.33 8.90 -13.21
CA ALA A 195 -1.39 10.01 -12.27
C ALA A 195 -0.89 9.63 -10.86
N GLY A 196 -1.22 8.43 -10.37
CA GLY A 196 -0.72 7.95 -9.08
C GLY A 196 0.79 7.68 -9.11
N TYR A 197 1.28 7.11 -10.21
CA TYR A 197 2.73 6.98 -10.46
C TYR A 197 3.45 8.33 -10.46
N ALA A 198 2.90 9.35 -11.15
CA ALA A 198 3.51 10.67 -11.18
C ALA A 198 3.64 11.27 -9.76
N ARG A 199 2.60 11.13 -8.92
CA ARG A 199 2.65 11.54 -7.50
C ARG A 199 3.71 10.77 -6.71
N VAL A 200 3.82 9.46 -6.92
CA VAL A 200 4.83 8.63 -6.24
C VAL A 200 6.26 9.01 -6.65
N ILE A 201 6.50 9.32 -7.92
CA ILE A 201 7.83 9.78 -8.37
C ILE A 201 8.16 11.17 -7.81
N GLU A 202 7.21 12.09 -7.79
CA GLU A 202 7.40 13.39 -7.15
C GLU A 202 7.76 13.22 -5.66
N ALA A 203 7.01 12.37 -4.95
CA ALA A 203 7.24 12.10 -3.54
C ALA A 203 8.59 11.41 -3.31
N ARG A 204 8.94 10.42 -4.14
CA ARG A 204 10.24 9.74 -4.14
C ARG A 204 11.39 10.74 -4.24
N ASP A 205 11.34 11.66 -5.20
CA ASP A 205 12.43 12.62 -5.40
C ASP A 205 12.56 13.58 -4.22
N ARG A 206 11.45 13.94 -3.56
CA ARG A 206 11.46 14.72 -2.31
C ARG A 206 12.10 13.95 -1.15
N LEU A 207 11.72 12.69 -0.95
CA LEU A 207 12.32 11.82 0.07
C LEU A 207 13.84 11.71 -0.13
N VAL A 208 14.30 11.55 -1.37
CA VAL A 208 15.74 11.50 -1.71
C VAL A 208 16.43 12.83 -1.40
N ARG A 209 15.84 13.97 -1.78
CA ARG A 209 16.38 15.30 -1.45
C ARG A 209 16.45 15.56 0.06
N ALA A 210 15.54 14.98 0.84
CA ALA A 210 15.53 15.04 2.30
C ALA A 210 16.53 14.05 2.97
N GLY A 211 17.32 13.34 2.19
CA GLY A 211 18.38 12.45 2.66
C GLY A 211 17.93 11.01 2.94
N LEU A 212 16.69 10.62 2.59
CA LEU A 212 16.28 9.22 2.67
C LEU A 212 16.78 8.46 1.45
N ARG A 213 17.18 7.21 1.65
CA ARG A 213 17.54 6.29 0.58
C ARG A 213 16.34 5.43 0.21
N VAL A 214 16.04 5.35 -1.08
CA VAL A 214 14.99 4.45 -1.59
C VAL A 214 15.46 3.00 -1.46
N VAL A 215 14.60 2.15 -0.91
CA VAL A 215 14.86 0.72 -0.69
C VAL A 215 13.92 -0.22 -1.44
N ALA A 216 12.72 0.28 -1.78
CA ALA A 216 11.77 -0.42 -2.64
C ALA A 216 10.79 0.58 -3.29
N PRO A 217 10.17 0.26 -4.44
CA PRO A 217 10.48 -0.87 -5.32
C PRO A 217 11.81 -0.67 -6.07
N CYS A 218 12.22 0.58 -6.26
CA CYS A 218 13.42 0.94 -7.01
C CYS A 218 14.67 0.40 -6.30
N PRO A 219 15.62 -0.19 -7.04
CA PRO A 219 16.87 -0.67 -6.47
C PRO A 219 17.91 0.46 -6.28
N HIS A 220 17.57 1.69 -6.67
CA HIS A 220 18.45 2.87 -6.63
C HIS A 220 17.68 4.13 -6.21
N SER A 221 18.43 5.17 -5.81
CA SER A 221 17.90 6.50 -5.47
C SER A 221 18.11 7.56 -6.57
N ALA A 222 18.75 7.22 -7.70
CA ALA A 222 18.89 8.11 -8.85
C ALA A 222 17.56 8.43 -9.56
N ALA A 223 17.57 9.27 -10.60
CA ALA A 223 16.34 9.58 -11.35
C ALA A 223 15.66 8.32 -11.90
N CYS A 224 14.32 8.30 -11.95
CA CYS A 224 13.61 7.15 -12.51
C CYS A 224 13.88 7.04 -14.02
N PRO A 225 14.31 5.87 -14.54
CA PRO A 225 14.58 5.69 -15.96
C PRO A 225 13.34 5.66 -16.87
N ILE A 226 12.13 5.62 -16.30
CA ILE A 226 10.91 5.75 -17.11
C ILE A 226 10.75 7.21 -17.52
N GLU A 227 10.74 7.46 -18.82
CA GLU A 227 10.48 8.78 -19.39
C GLU A 227 9.05 9.26 -19.04
N PRO A 228 8.90 10.45 -18.43
CA PRO A 228 7.59 10.99 -18.05
C PRO A 228 6.60 11.00 -19.23
N GLY A 229 5.38 10.53 -18.99
CA GLY A 229 4.31 10.50 -20.00
C GLY A 229 4.38 9.34 -21.00
N ARG A 230 5.47 8.56 -21.06
CA ARG A 230 5.56 7.40 -21.96
C ARG A 230 5.09 6.10 -21.33
N ASP A 231 5.35 5.90 -20.06
CA ASP A 231 4.94 4.72 -19.31
C ASP A 231 4.83 5.06 -17.81
N TRP A 232 4.39 4.11 -16.99
CA TRP A 232 4.34 4.23 -15.53
C TRP A 232 4.73 2.93 -14.83
N CYS A 233 5.43 3.04 -13.69
CA CYS A 233 5.75 1.89 -12.86
C CYS A 233 4.62 1.61 -11.87
N HIS A 234 4.07 0.41 -11.89
CA HIS A 234 3.04 -0.04 -10.95
C HIS A 234 3.22 -1.54 -10.68
N PHE A 235 2.45 -2.05 -9.73
CA PHE A 235 2.41 -3.43 -9.28
C PHE A 235 0.96 -3.86 -9.06
N SER A 236 0.76 -5.11 -8.68
CA SER A 236 -0.55 -5.74 -8.57
C SER A 236 -0.60 -6.59 -7.31
N ALA A 237 -1.50 -6.28 -6.38
CA ALA A 237 -1.75 -7.09 -5.20
C ALA A 237 -3.09 -7.81 -5.37
N ARG A 238 -3.10 -9.13 -5.12
CA ARG A 238 -4.32 -9.92 -5.22
C ARG A 238 -5.14 -9.79 -3.94
N VAL A 239 -6.40 -9.37 -4.09
CA VAL A 239 -7.36 -9.15 -3.03
C VAL A 239 -8.44 -10.22 -3.11
N SER A 240 -8.71 -10.90 -2.00
CA SER A 240 -9.84 -11.83 -1.92
C SER A 240 -11.17 -11.07 -1.86
N ARG A 241 -12.13 -11.41 -2.73
CA ARG A 241 -13.45 -10.78 -2.73
C ARG A 241 -14.37 -11.42 -1.69
N SER A 242 -14.88 -10.61 -0.76
CA SER A 242 -16.01 -10.97 0.10
C SER A 242 -17.28 -11.19 -0.73
N SER A 243 -18.32 -11.78 -0.13
CA SER A 243 -19.67 -11.86 -0.71
C SER A 243 -20.17 -10.48 -1.15
N LEU A 244 -19.95 -9.45 -0.31
CA LEU A 244 -20.30 -8.07 -0.64
C LEU A 244 -19.50 -7.56 -1.85
N HIS A 245 -18.18 -7.77 -1.90
CA HIS A 245 -17.37 -7.35 -3.06
C HIS A 245 -17.87 -7.94 -4.38
N ARG A 246 -18.32 -9.20 -4.36
CA ARG A 246 -18.90 -9.86 -5.54
C ARG A 246 -20.23 -9.24 -5.95
N GLN A 247 -21.09 -8.89 -4.99
CA GLN A 247 -22.35 -8.19 -5.24
C GLN A 247 -22.12 -6.77 -5.79
N VAL A 248 -21.18 -6.01 -5.22
CA VAL A 248 -20.90 -4.61 -5.57
C VAL A 248 -20.30 -4.47 -6.97
N LYS A 249 -19.27 -5.28 -7.28
CA LYS A 249 -18.50 -5.12 -8.53
C LYS A 249 -19.08 -5.88 -9.72
N GLY A 250 -20.14 -6.69 -9.51
CA GLY A 250 -20.71 -7.55 -10.55
C GLY A 250 -19.71 -8.58 -11.12
N GLY A 251 -18.65 -8.87 -10.36
CA GLY A 251 -17.58 -9.77 -10.78
C GLY A 251 -17.81 -11.20 -10.30
N THR A 252 -17.68 -12.17 -11.19
CA THR A 252 -17.87 -13.60 -10.90
C THR A 252 -16.65 -14.25 -10.23
N LEU A 253 -15.45 -13.67 -10.42
CA LEU A 253 -14.21 -14.19 -9.84
C LEU A 253 -14.13 -13.92 -8.32
N PRO A 254 -13.57 -14.85 -7.52
CA PRO A 254 -13.46 -14.71 -6.07
C PRO A 254 -12.31 -13.79 -5.64
N TYR A 255 -11.60 -13.17 -6.58
CA TYR A 255 -10.50 -12.25 -6.33
C TYR A 255 -10.52 -11.07 -7.31
N GLU A 256 -9.75 -10.05 -6.96
CA GLU A 256 -9.38 -8.96 -7.86
C GLU A 256 -7.93 -8.54 -7.66
N ASP A 257 -7.37 -7.89 -8.67
CA ASP A 257 -6.02 -7.36 -8.64
C ASP A 257 -6.12 -5.83 -8.40
N GLU A 258 -5.70 -5.36 -7.22
CA GLU A 258 -5.52 -3.93 -6.95
C GLU A 258 -4.19 -3.50 -7.55
N LYS A 259 -4.24 -2.52 -8.46
CA LYS A 259 -3.04 -1.93 -9.06
C LYS A 259 -2.58 -0.75 -8.22
N PHE A 260 -1.30 -0.71 -7.88
CA PHE A 260 -0.73 0.34 -7.03
C PHE A 260 0.68 0.72 -7.48
N SER A 261 1.08 1.94 -7.16
CA SER A 261 2.46 2.43 -7.27
C SER A 261 2.92 2.82 -5.87
N TYR A 262 4.20 2.62 -5.55
CA TYR A 262 4.71 2.93 -4.22
C TYR A 262 6.17 3.37 -4.22
N VAL A 263 6.58 4.00 -3.13
CA VAL A 263 7.98 4.21 -2.77
C VAL A 263 8.14 3.91 -1.28
N ALA A 264 9.22 3.23 -0.94
CA ALA A 264 9.64 2.94 0.40
C ALA A 264 11.09 3.45 0.57
N ALA A 265 11.32 4.34 1.52
CA ALA A 265 12.60 5.01 1.72
C ALA A 265 12.94 5.09 3.21
N THR A 266 14.24 5.10 3.54
CA THR A 266 14.70 5.12 4.93
C THR A 266 16.06 5.77 5.10
N ARG A 267 16.34 6.21 6.33
CA ARG A 267 17.67 6.62 6.81
C ARG A 267 18.50 5.44 7.34
N LEU A 268 17.87 4.29 7.52
CA LEU A 268 18.48 3.11 8.12
C LEU A 268 19.43 2.39 7.15
N PRO A 269 20.37 1.59 7.68
CA PRO A 269 21.04 0.56 6.89
C PRO A 269 20.01 -0.37 6.25
N ALA A 270 20.15 -0.60 4.94
CA ALA A 270 19.23 -1.45 4.18
C ALA A 270 19.93 -1.90 2.89
N ARG A 271 19.46 -3.00 2.33
CA ARG A 271 20.00 -3.66 1.14
C ARG A 271 18.87 -3.76 0.11
N PRO A 272 18.68 -2.74 -0.75
CA PRO A 272 17.71 -2.80 -1.83
C PRO A 272 18.01 -4.01 -2.72
N ALA A 273 16.98 -4.53 -3.38
CA ALA A 273 17.14 -5.61 -4.35
C ALA A 273 18.13 -5.20 -5.47
N PRO A 274 18.93 -6.13 -6.03
CA PRO A 274 19.84 -5.82 -7.13
C PRO A 274 19.10 -5.41 -8.42
N ALA A 275 17.92 -5.97 -8.64
CA ALA A 275 16.98 -5.50 -9.64
C ALA A 275 15.54 -5.77 -9.17
N ARG A 276 14.59 -5.08 -9.80
CA ARG A 276 13.16 -5.26 -9.56
C ARG A 276 12.46 -5.63 -10.85
N ILE A 277 11.64 -6.69 -10.82
CA ILE A 277 10.75 -7.03 -11.93
C ILE A 277 9.62 -6.00 -11.99
N VAL A 278 9.62 -5.17 -13.03
CA VAL A 278 8.68 -4.04 -13.16
C VAL A 278 7.46 -4.35 -14.03
N ARG A 279 7.39 -5.54 -14.65
CA ARG A 279 6.23 -6.02 -15.43
C ARG A 279 5.99 -7.49 -15.16
N ARG A 280 4.77 -7.98 -15.46
CA ARG A 280 4.48 -9.42 -15.39
C ARG A 280 5.48 -10.21 -16.26
N PRO A 281 6.20 -11.22 -15.70
CA PRO A 281 7.09 -12.07 -16.48
C PRO A 281 6.41 -12.68 -17.69
N GLN A 282 7.05 -12.61 -18.86
CA GLN A 282 6.49 -13.18 -20.08
C GLN A 282 7.06 -14.58 -20.33
N ILE A 283 6.28 -15.60 -19.97
CA ILE A 283 6.65 -16.99 -20.16
C ILE A 283 6.42 -17.40 -21.63
N ARG A 284 7.47 -17.89 -22.28
CA ARG A 284 7.47 -18.42 -23.65
C ARG A 284 8.03 -19.84 -23.66
N LYS A 285 7.96 -20.53 -24.81
CA LYS A 285 8.51 -21.88 -24.95
C LYS A 285 10.03 -21.85 -24.74
N GLY A 286 10.49 -22.33 -23.58
CA GLY A 286 11.90 -22.48 -23.25
C GLY A 286 12.62 -21.22 -22.75
N GLN A 287 11.89 -20.12 -22.55
CA GLN A 287 12.44 -18.88 -22.00
C GLN A 287 11.39 -18.06 -21.25
N VAL A 288 11.86 -17.18 -20.37
CA VAL A 288 11.07 -16.15 -19.68
C VAL A 288 11.72 -14.80 -19.96
N LEU A 289 10.93 -13.80 -20.32
CA LEU A 289 11.38 -12.41 -20.47
C LEU A 289 11.00 -11.63 -19.22
N LEU A 290 11.98 -10.99 -18.60
CA LEU A 290 11.82 -10.17 -17.42
C LEU A 290 12.17 -8.72 -17.78
N ASP A 291 11.26 -7.78 -17.53
CA ASP A 291 11.56 -6.36 -17.62
C ASP A 291 12.02 -5.90 -16.23
N LEU A 292 13.28 -5.47 -16.15
CA LEU A 292 13.99 -5.18 -14.90
C LEU A 292 14.32 -3.70 -14.80
N CYS A 293 14.12 -3.13 -13.61
CA CYS A 293 14.81 -1.92 -13.17
C CYS A 293 16.03 -2.34 -12.37
N GLU A 294 17.21 -1.82 -12.71
CA GLU A 294 18.52 -2.25 -12.19
C GLU A 294 19.23 -1.11 -11.43
N THR A 295 20.22 -1.43 -10.61
CA THR A 295 20.98 -0.44 -9.81
C THR A 295 21.77 0.56 -10.65
N ASP A 296 22.06 0.23 -11.91
CA ASP A 296 22.76 1.08 -12.90
C ASP A 296 21.82 2.07 -13.61
N GLU A 297 20.64 2.30 -13.03
CA GLU A 297 19.64 3.27 -13.52
C GLU A 297 19.05 2.88 -14.89
N ARG A 298 19.06 1.58 -15.21
CA ARG A 298 18.57 1.06 -16.48
C ARG A 298 17.24 0.32 -16.33
N LEU A 299 16.38 0.50 -17.35
CA LEU A 299 15.28 -0.41 -17.64
C LEU A 299 15.67 -1.31 -18.80
N ALA A 300 15.79 -2.61 -18.54
CA ALA A 300 16.16 -3.56 -19.57
C ALA A 300 15.35 -4.84 -19.51
N ARG A 301 15.17 -5.43 -20.69
CA ARG A 301 14.59 -6.75 -20.83
C ARG A 301 15.69 -7.81 -20.78
N THR A 302 15.61 -8.69 -19.79
CA THR A 302 16.48 -9.84 -19.64
C THR A 302 15.76 -11.13 -20.07
N THR A 303 16.45 -11.97 -20.83
CA THR A 303 15.93 -13.27 -21.28
C THR A 303 16.58 -14.40 -20.48
N VAL A 304 15.77 -15.10 -19.68
CA VAL A 304 16.18 -16.29 -18.94
C VAL A 304 15.73 -17.52 -19.71
N THR A 305 16.65 -18.43 -20.05
CA THR A 305 16.37 -19.59 -20.92
C THR A 305 16.65 -20.90 -20.18
N LYS A 306 16.15 -22.03 -20.70
CA LYS A 306 16.38 -23.37 -20.10
C LYS A 306 17.85 -23.70 -19.78
N ARG A 307 18.82 -23.16 -20.53
CA ARG A 307 20.26 -23.36 -20.26
C ARG A 307 20.73 -22.73 -18.95
N HIS A 308 19.96 -21.82 -18.37
CA HIS A 308 20.27 -21.19 -17.08
C HIS A 308 19.80 -22.02 -15.87
N GLY A 309 19.31 -23.26 -16.08
CA GLY A 309 19.04 -24.20 -14.99
C GLY A 309 18.03 -23.68 -13.96
N ASP A 310 18.45 -23.57 -12.70
CA ASP A 310 17.59 -23.15 -11.59
C ASP A 310 17.12 -21.69 -11.70
N LEU A 311 17.92 -20.81 -12.32
CA LEU A 311 17.44 -19.45 -12.65
C LEU A 311 16.25 -19.47 -13.59
N TYR A 312 16.16 -20.45 -14.51
CA TYR A 312 14.98 -20.58 -15.37
C TYR A 312 13.75 -21.08 -14.60
N LYS A 313 13.93 -21.94 -13.59
CA LYS A 313 12.83 -22.35 -12.71
C LYS A 313 12.35 -21.14 -11.91
N ALA A 314 13.27 -20.44 -11.25
CA ALA A 314 12.97 -19.22 -10.52
C ALA A 314 12.30 -18.15 -11.39
N ALA A 315 12.77 -17.93 -12.63
CA ALA A 315 12.14 -16.96 -13.53
C ALA A 315 10.70 -17.33 -13.91
N ARG A 316 10.34 -18.62 -13.93
CA ARG A 316 8.96 -19.07 -14.19
C ARG A 316 8.03 -18.86 -13.00
N ASP A 317 8.59 -18.92 -11.80
CA ASP A 317 7.86 -18.76 -10.54
C ASP A 317 7.86 -17.31 -10.05
N ALA A 318 8.74 -16.47 -10.62
CA ALA A 318 8.83 -15.06 -10.30
C ALA A 318 7.53 -14.31 -10.63
N GLU A 319 7.19 -13.36 -9.78
CA GLU A 319 6.04 -12.50 -9.87
C GLU A 319 6.41 -11.05 -10.20
N TRP A 320 5.39 -10.27 -10.53
CA TRP A 320 5.54 -8.85 -10.80
C TRP A 320 5.82 -8.11 -9.48
N GLY A 321 7.00 -7.51 -9.39
CA GLY A 321 7.46 -6.84 -8.18
C GLY A 321 8.47 -7.67 -7.40
N ASP A 322 8.84 -8.87 -7.84
CA ASP A 322 9.87 -9.66 -7.16
C ASP A 322 11.28 -9.06 -7.34
N PRO A 323 12.17 -9.26 -6.36
CA PRO A 323 13.59 -8.98 -6.51
C PRO A 323 14.19 -9.93 -7.54
N TRP A 324 15.19 -9.47 -8.29
CA TRP A 324 15.89 -10.30 -9.26
C TRP A 324 17.40 -10.03 -9.29
N PRO A 325 18.28 -11.07 -9.36
CA PRO A 325 17.94 -12.49 -9.23
C PRO A 325 17.36 -12.81 -7.84
N PRO A 326 16.67 -13.95 -7.69
CA PRO A 326 16.31 -14.44 -6.35
C PRO A 326 17.59 -14.57 -5.50
N PRO A 327 17.52 -14.32 -4.19
CA PRO A 327 18.65 -14.59 -3.31
C PRO A 327 19.10 -16.04 -3.48
N GLU A 328 20.41 -16.27 -3.48
CA GLU A 328 20.95 -17.63 -3.47
C GLU A 328 20.37 -18.33 -2.24
N ALA A 329 19.68 -19.47 -2.45
CA ALA A 329 19.27 -20.29 -1.32
C ALA A 329 20.56 -20.78 -0.66
N ASP A 330 20.76 -20.42 0.61
CA ASP A 330 21.87 -20.94 1.40
C ASP A 330 21.84 -22.48 1.28
N ALA A 331 22.90 -23.04 0.69
CA ALA A 331 23.05 -24.47 0.45
C ALA A 331 23.36 -25.24 1.73
#